data_AF-A0A925TCV5-F1
#
_entry.id   AF-A0A925TCV5-F1
#
_cell.length_a   1.000
_cell.length_b   1.000
_cell.length_c   1.000
_cell.angle_alpha   90.00
_cell.angle_beta   90.00
_cell.angle_gamma   90.00
#
_symmetry.space_group_name_H-M   'P 1'
#
loop_
_entity.id
_entity.type
_entity.pdbx_description
1 polymer ?
#
loop_
_entity_poly.entity_id
_entity_poly.type
_entity_poly.pdbx_seq_one_letter_code
_entity_poly.pdbx_strand_id
1 'polypeptide(L)'
;MKKIIAALSALLAFAAPAAARETLTIYTYDSFITEWGPGAKIKEAFEKSCDCVIEWVAPGDGVALLNRLKLEGRNTKADVVLGLDTNLTSEAVATGLFGKHGIDHALAKTPVPWTDDYFMPFDFAHFAVIYDSEAV
;
A
#
# COMPACT_ATOMS: atom_id res chain seq x y z
N MET A 1 45.35 40.33 1.22
CA MET A 1 43.93 40.42 1.62
C MET A 1 42.92 40.24 0.48
N LYS A 2 43.26 40.58 -0.78
CA LYS A 2 42.33 40.46 -1.94
C LYS A 2 42.21 39.06 -2.57
N LYS A 3 43.06 38.10 -2.19
CA LYS A 3 43.06 36.71 -2.72
C LYS A 3 42.24 35.72 -1.88
N ILE A 4 41.80 36.10 -0.68
CA ILE A 4 41.07 35.19 0.24
C ILE A 4 39.56 35.22 -0.04
N ILE A 5 39.04 36.32 -0.58
CA ILE A 5 37.60 36.50 -0.82
C ILE A 5 37.10 35.64 -2.00
N ALA A 6 37.96 35.33 -2.98
CA ALA A 6 37.58 34.54 -4.15
C ALA A 6 37.40 33.04 -3.87
N ALA A 7 37.86 32.53 -2.73
CA ALA A 7 37.77 31.11 -2.38
C ALA A 7 36.46 30.74 -1.66
N LEU A 8 35.73 31.72 -1.11
CA LEU A 8 34.50 31.45 -0.34
C LEU A 8 33.25 31.34 -1.23
N SER A 9 33.30 31.85 -2.45
CA SER A 9 32.17 31.86 -3.39
C SER A 9 31.97 30.52 -4.12
N ALA A 10 32.94 29.60 -4.04
CA ALA A 10 32.91 28.33 -4.76
C ALA A 10 32.25 27.17 -3.97
N LEU A 11 31.93 27.36 -2.68
CA LEU A 11 31.32 26.30 -1.84
C LEU A 11 29.79 26.29 -1.81
N LEU A 12 29.11 27.24 -2.46
CA LEU A 12 27.64 27.35 -2.42
C LEU A 12 26.93 26.71 -3.63
N ALA A 13 27.65 26.08 -4.56
CA ALA A 13 27.10 25.61 -5.83
C ALA A 13 26.70 24.12 -5.88
N PHE A 14 26.75 23.38 -4.76
CA PHE A 14 26.49 21.91 -4.76
C PHE A 14 25.39 21.41 -3.83
N ALA A 15 24.54 22.30 -3.29
CA ALA A 15 23.29 21.86 -2.66
C ALA A 15 22.27 21.56 -3.77
N ALA A 16 22.41 20.41 -4.44
CA ALA A 16 21.30 19.85 -5.21
C ALA A 16 20.12 19.67 -4.25
N PRO A 17 18.89 20.07 -4.61
CA PRO A 17 17.73 19.75 -3.80
C PRO A 17 17.68 18.22 -3.68
N ALA A 18 17.71 17.71 -2.45
CA ALA A 18 17.33 16.33 -2.21
C ALA A 18 15.86 16.22 -2.66
N ALA A 19 15.61 15.54 -3.76
CA ALA A 19 14.24 15.23 -4.16
C ALA A 19 13.64 14.39 -3.03
N ALA A 20 12.65 14.95 -2.34
CA ALA A 20 11.89 14.19 -1.36
C ALA A 20 11.17 13.08 -2.13
N ARG A 21 11.42 11.82 -1.77
CA ARG A 21 10.69 10.69 -2.35
C ARG A 21 9.20 10.87 -2.06
N GLU A 22 8.38 10.60 -3.06
CA GLU A 22 6.93 10.61 -2.92
C GLU A 22 6.51 9.54 -1.90
N THR A 23 5.61 9.89 -0.99
CA THR A 23 5.02 8.92 -0.06
C THR A 23 3.85 8.23 -0.73
N LEU A 24 3.86 6.90 -0.74
CA LEU A 24 2.74 6.05 -1.17
C LEU A 24 2.04 5.52 0.07
N THR A 25 0.88 6.08 0.40
CA THR A 25 0.09 5.69 1.58
C THR A 25 -0.79 4.49 1.25
N ILE A 26 -0.56 3.37 1.92
CA ILE A 26 -1.28 2.13 1.72
C ILE A 26 -2.06 1.77 2.98
N TYR A 27 -3.39 1.78 2.87
CA TYR A 27 -4.27 1.30 3.93
C TYR A 27 -4.36 -0.22 3.85
N THR A 28 -4.15 -0.90 4.98
CA THR A 28 -4.21 -2.36 5.08
C THR A 28 -4.72 -2.81 6.46
N TYR A 29 -4.66 -4.09 6.78
CA TYR A 29 -5.11 -4.65 8.04
C TYR A 29 -3.96 -4.94 9.01
N ASP A 30 -4.27 -5.00 10.32
CA ASP A 30 -3.26 -5.07 11.38
C ASP A 30 -2.26 -6.22 11.20
N SER A 31 -2.75 -7.43 10.89
CA SER A 31 -1.89 -8.61 10.74
C SER A 31 -0.90 -8.51 9.56
N PHE A 32 -1.17 -7.66 8.56
CA PHE A 32 -0.29 -7.46 7.41
C PHE A 32 1.01 -6.73 7.80
N ILE A 33 0.93 -5.81 8.77
CA ILE A 33 2.02 -4.87 9.10
C ILE A 33 2.71 -5.16 10.43
N THR A 34 2.36 -6.27 11.09
CA THR A 34 3.07 -6.73 12.29
C THR A 34 4.53 -7.10 11.99
N GLU A 35 5.33 -7.30 13.03
CA GLU A 35 6.72 -7.76 12.88
C GLU A 35 6.85 -9.14 12.22
N TRP A 36 5.79 -9.96 12.29
CA TRP A 36 5.69 -11.26 11.61
C TRP A 36 4.94 -11.19 10.27
N GLY A 37 4.34 -10.04 9.97
CA GLY A 37 3.57 -9.81 8.76
C GLY A 37 4.45 -9.58 7.52
N PRO A 38 3.87 -9.67 6.32
CA PRO A 38 4.61 -9.46 5.07
C PRO A 38 5.01 -8.00 4.81
N GLY A 39 4.37 -7.03 5.48
CA GLY A 39 4.49 -5.59 5.16
C GLY A 39 5.92 -5.05 5.16
N ALA A 40 6.76 -5.45 6.12
CA ALA A 40 8.14 -5.01 6.20
C ALA A 40 8.98 -5.46 4.99
N LYS A 41 8.86 -6.74 4.60
CA LYS A 41 9.59 -7.31 3.46
C LYS A 41 9.11 -6.74 2.14
N ILE A 42 7.80 -6.54 1.99
CA ILE A 42 7.21 -5.94 0.80
C ILE A 42 7.68 -4.49 0.65
N LYS A 43 7.65 -3.70 1.72
CA LYS A 43 8.15 -2.31 1.72
C LYS A 43 9.61 -2.26 1.27
N GLU A 44 10.49 -3.05 1.87
CA GLU A 44 11.91 -3.09 1.50
C GLU A 44 12.12 -3.47 0.03
N ALA A 45 11.36 -4.44 -0.48
CA ALA A 45 11.48 -4.88 -1.86
C ALA A 45 10.95 -3.84 -2.87
N PHE A 46 9.79 -3.24 -2.58
CA PHE A 46 9.13 -2.31 -3.49
C PHE A 46 9.84 -0.95 -3.57
N GLU A 47 10.33 -0.44 -2.43
CA GLU A 47 11.06 0.84 -2.36
C GLU A 47 12.37 0.84 -3.15
N LYS A 48 12.94 -0.34 -3.44
CA LYS A 48 14.09 -0.48 -4.36
C LYS A 48 13.74 -0.16 -5.81
N SER A 49 12.45 -0.13 -6.17
CA SER A 49 11.98 0.00 -7.56
C SER A 49 11.15 1.25 -7.83
N CYS A 50 10.42 1.79 -6.85
CA CYS A 50 9.42 2.85 -7.08
C CYS A 50 9.92 4.30 -6.91
N ASP A 51 11.14 4.52 -6.41
CA ASP A 51 11.63 5.83 -5.90
C ASP A 51 10.61 6.55 -4.98
N CYS A 52 9.92 5.75 -4.17
CA CYS A 52 8.87 6.17 -3.27
C CYS A 52 9.16 5.67 -1.85
N VAL A 53 8.41 6.17 -0.87
CA VAL A 53 8.38 5.65 0.50
C VAL A 53 7.00 5.13 0.79
N ILE A 54 6.87 3.85 1.14
CA ILE A 54 5.57 3.28 1.53
C ILE A 54 5.21 3.70 2.95
N GLU A 55 4.05 4.30 3.15
CA GLU A 55 3.47 4.51 4.47
C GLU A 55 2.34 3.51 4.70
N TRP A 56 2.49 2.66 5.69
CA TRP A 56 1.45 1.70 6.08
C TRP A 56 0.50 2.33 7.10
N VAL A 57 -0.81 2.22 6.86
CA VAL A 57 -1.84 2.59 7.83
C VAL A 57 -2.79 1.41 8.01
N ALA A 58 -2.93 0.93 9.24
CA ALA A 58 -3.86 -0.14 9.58
C ALA A 58 -4.93 0.36 10.55
N PRO A 59 -6.16 0.66 10.08
CA PRO A 59 -7.26 1.09 10.93
C PRO A 59 -8.00 -0.08 11.62
N GLY A 60 -7.57 -1.34 11.43
CA GLY A 60 -8.20 -2.53 11.97
C GLY A 60 -8.24 -3.69 10.97
N ASP A 61 -9.31 -4.48 10.98
CA ASP A 61 -9.57 -5.53 9.97
C ASP A 61 -10.08 -4.95 8.64
N GLY A 62 -10.33 -5.80 7.63
CA GLY A 62 -10.80 -5.38 6.31
C GLY A 62 -12.15 -4.64 6.33
N VAL A 63 -13.04 -4.97 7.26
CA VAL A 63 -14.35 -4.31 7.41
C VAL A 63 -14.16 -2.93 8.05
N ALA A 64 -13.36 -2.85 9.11
CA ALA A 64 -12.98 -1.60 9.75
C ALA A 64 -12.27 -0.65 8.78
N LEU A 65 -11.40 -1.20 7.92
CA LEU A 65 -10.73 -0.47 6.85
C LEU A 65 -11.74 0.17 5.89
N LEU A 66 -12.68 -0.60 5.33
CA LEU A 66 -13.68 -0.04 4.42
C LEU A 66 -14.55 1.02 5.11
N ASN A 67 -14.96 0.79 6.35
CA ASN A 67 -15.71 1.77 7.14
C ASN A 67 -14.91 3.05 7.39
N ARG A 68 -13.61 2.93 7.67
CA ARG A 68 -12.71 4.08 7.81
C ARG A 68 -12.64 4.89 6.52
N LEU A 69 -12.49 4.24 5.37
CA LEU A 69 -12.49 4.93 4.06
C LEU A 69 -13.80 5.66 3.80
N LYS A 70 -14.95 5.04 4.12
CA LYS A 70 -16.26 5.69 3.98
C LYS A 70 -16.40 6.95 4.82
N LEU A 71 -15.86 6.93 6.04
CA LEU A 71 -15.87 8.08 6.94
C LEU A 71 -14.93 9.20 6.46
N GLU A 72 -13.77 8.85 5.91
CA GLU A 72 -12.82 9.82 5.35
C GLU A 72 -13.30 10.41 4.01
N GLY A 73 -14.00 9.61 3.21
CA GLY A 73 -14.50 9.99 1.89
C GLY A 73 -13.36 10.48 0.98
N ARG A 74 -13.62 11.59 0.26
CA ARG A 74 -12.65 12.19 -0.67
C ARG A 74 -11.42 12.81 0.02
N ASN A 75 -11.43 12.92 1.35
CA ASN A 75 -10.32 13.46 2.13
C ASN A 75 -9.37 12.35 2.64
N THR A 76 -9.63 11.09 2.28
CA THR A 76 -8.73 9.99 2.61
C THR A 76 -7.32 10.28 2.13
N LYS A 77 -6.34 9.79 2.89
CA LYS A 77 -4.93 9.83 2.52
C LYS A 77 -4.47 8.56 1.82
N ALA A 78 -5.35 7.55 1.74
CA ALA A 78 -5.03 6.30 1.07
C ALA A 78 -4.85 6.51 -0.44
N ASP A 79 -3.67 6.17 -0.95
CA ASP A 79 -3.42 6.03 -2.38
C ASP A 79 -3.77 4.62 -2.85
N VAL A 80 -3.54 3.62 -1.99
CA VAL A 80 -3.86 2.21 -2.22
C VAL A 80 -4.58 1.65 -1.01
N VAL A 81 -5.54 0.78 -1.28
CA VAL A 81 -6.23 -0.03 -0.28
C VAL A 81 -5.90 -1.50 -0.56
N LEU A 82 -5.22 -2.14 0.39
CA LEU A 82 -4.78 -3.52 0.29
C LEU A 82 -5.51 -4.33 1.37
N GLY A 83 -6.16 -5.43 0.98
CA GLY A 83 -6.75 -6.37 1.95
C GLY A 83 -8.26 -6.33 2.10
N LEU A 84 -8.98 -5.73 1.14
CA LEU A 84 -10.39 -6.03 0.99
C LEU A 84 -10.55 -7.43 0.38
N ASP A 85 -11.46 -8.22 0.95
CA ASP A 85 -11.84 -9.50 0.36
C ASP A 85 -12.95 -9.32 -0.70
N THR A 86 -13.25 -10.40 -1.42
CA THR A 86 -14.29 -10.39 -2.46
C THR A 86 -15.68 -10.04 -1.95
N ASN A 87 -15.97 -10.24 -0.66
CA ASN A 87 -17.28 -9.93 -0.07
C ASN A 87 -17.48 -8.42 0.10
N LEU A 88 -16.40 -7.65 0.18
CA LEU A 88 -16.44 -6.20 0.38
C LEU A 88 -16.35 -5.39 -0.93
N THR A 89 -15.88 -6.00 -2.02
CA THR A 89 -15.61 -5.30 -3.30
C THR A 89 -16.82 -4.59 -3.88
N SER A 90 -18.00 -5.22 -3.92
CA SER A 90 -19.22 -4.59 -4.47
C SER A 90 -19.62 -3.34 -3.68
N GLU A 91 -19.51 -3.40 -2.35
CA GLU A 91 -19.80 -2.26 -1.48
C GLU A 91 -18.74 -1.17 -1.62
N ALA A 92 -17.47 -1.57 -1.77
CA ALA A 92 -16.36 -0.67 -1.99
C ALA A 92 -16.50 0.11 -3.31
N VAL A 93 -16.84 -0.54 -4.43
CA VAL A 93 -17.13 0.17 -5.70
C VAL A 93 -18.27 1.17 -5.53
N ALA A 94 -19.35 0.78 -4.82
CA ALA A 94 -20.51 1.63 -4.61
C ALA A 94 -20.21 2.93 -3.83
N THR A 95 -19.08 3.00 -3.11
CA THR A 95 -18.63 4.23 -2.47
C THR A 95 -18.18 5.31 -3.46
N GLY A 96 -17.80 4.93 -4.67
CA GLY A 96 -17.19 5.83 -5.66
C GLY A 96 -15.78 6.32 -5.29
N LEU A 97 -15.14 5.71 -4.29
CA LEU A 97 -13.78 6.07 -3.83
C LEU A 97 -12.68 5.33 -4.59
N PHE A 98 -13.01 4.28 -5.34
CA PHE A 98 -12.05 3.41 -6.03
C PHE A 98 -12.03 3.70 -7.53
N GLY A 99 -10.83 3.83 -8.08
CA GLY A 99 -10.59 3.89 -9.53
C GLY A 99 -10.34 2.50 -10.12
N LYS A 100 -10.43 2.38 -11.44
CA LYS A 100 -10.00 1.16 -12.14
C LYS A 100 -8.49 0.99 -12.02
N HIS A 101 -8.01 -0.23 -11.78
CA HIS A 101 -6.59 -0.48 -11.51
C HIS A 101 -5.70 -0.47 -12.76
N GLY A 102 -6.26 -0.74 -13.95
CA GLY A 102 -5.51 -0.76 -15.22
C GLY A 102 -4.47 -1.89 -15.38
N ILE A 103 -4.30 -2.73 -14.36
CA ILE A 103 -3.48 -3.96 -14.39
C ILE A 103 -4.07 -5.00 -15.35
N ASP A 104 -3.20 -5.72 -16.07
CA ASP A 104 -3.58 -6.84 -16.93
C ASP A 104 -4.17 -8.00 -16.10
N HIS A 105 -5.42 -8.37 -16.38
CA HIS A 105 -6.12 -9.45 -15.69
C HIS A 105 -5.42 -10.81 -15.85
N ALA A 106 -4.61 -11.01 -16.90
CA ALA A 106 -3.83 -12.23 -17.07
C ALA A 106 -2.77 -12.45 -15.97
N LEU A 107 -2.42 -11.40 -15.22
CA LEU A 107 -1.53 -11.50 -14.07
C LEU A 107 -2.22 -12.11 -12.83
N ALA A 108 -3.56 -12.16 -12.81
CA ALA A 108 -4.30 -12.76 -11.71
C ALA A 108 -4.15 -14.29 -11.75
N LYS A 109 -3.51 -14.86 -10.72
CA LYS A 109 -3.31 -16.29 -10.55
C LYS A 109 -4.38 -16.89 -9.63
N THR A 110 -5.64 -16.78 -10.03
CA THR A 110 -6.80 -17.25 -9.26
C THR A 110 -7.34 -18.59 -9.77
N PRO A 111 -8.08 -19.37 -8.93
CA PRO A 111 -8.70 -20.63 -9.36
C PRO A 111 -9.76 -20.48 -10.46
N VAL A 112 -10.30 -19.27 -10.61
CA VAL A 112 -11.29 -18.89 -11.63
C VAL A 112 -10.77 -17.68 -12.43
N PRO A 113 -11.21 -17.48 -13.68
CA PRO A 113 -10.84 -16.29 -14.44
C PRO A 113 -11.19 -15.01 -13.68
N TRP A 114 -10.22 -14.08 -13.58
CA TRP A 114 -10.42 -12.77 -12.95
C TRP A 114 -10.84 -11.74 -13.99
N THR A 115 -11.87 -10.94 -13.68
CA THR A 115 -12.46 -9.98 -14.61
C THR A 115 -12.81 -8.63 -13.95
N ASP A 116 -12.47 -8.44 -12.68
CA ASP A 116 -12.78 -7.19 -11.96
C ASP A 116 -11.80 -6.09 -12.40
N ASP A 117 -12.32 -4.94 -12.82
CA ASP A 117 -11.53 -3.79 -13.30
C ASP A 117 -11.02 -2.89 -12.16
N TYR A 118 -11.55 -3.03 -10.95
CA TYR A 118 -11.31 -2.18 -9.78
C TYR A 118 -10.35 -2.84 -8.78
N PHE A 119 -10.49 -4.15 -8.55
CA PHE A 119 -9.72 -4.87 -7.55
C PHE A 119 -8.86 -5.97 -8.15
N MET A 120 -7.56 -5.95 -7.85
CA MET A 120 -6.61 -6.97 -8.28
C MET A 120 -6.28 -7.91 -7.11
N PRO A 121 -6.44 -9.24 -7.25
CA PRO A 121 -6.11 -10.19 -6.20
C PRO A 121 -4.59 -10.33 -6.07
N PHE A 122 -4.10 -10.36 -4.83
CA PHE A 122 -2.69 -10.64 -4.54
C PHE A 122 -2.50 -12.01 -3.88
N ASP A 123 -3.54 -12.55 -3.22
CA ASP A 123 -3.59 -13.90 -2.69
C ASP A 123 -5.04 -14.44 -2.70
N PHE A 124 -5.21 -15.70 -2.28
CA PHE A 124 -6.53 -16.30 -2.03
C PHE A 124 -6.40 -17.46 -1.02
N ALA A 125 -7.49 -17.75 -0.31
CA ALA A 125 -7.58 -18.91 0.58
C ALA A 125 -9.05 -19.31 0.81
N HIS A 126 -9.25 -20.44 1.51
CA HIS A 126 -10.54 -20.86 2.05
C HIS A 126 -10.57 -20.67 3.56
N PHE A 127 -11.71 -20.26 4.11
CA PHE A 127 -11.92 -20.31 5.55
C PHE A 127 -12.02 -21.76 6.02
N ALA A 128 -11.31 -22.07 7.10
CA ALA A 128 -11.32 -23.37 7.75
C ALA A 128 -11.28 -23.19 9.27
N VAL A 129 -11.92 -24.12 9.99
CA VAL A 129 -11.80 -24.20 11.45
C VAL A 129 -10.51 -24.97 11.75
N ILE A 130 -9.59 -24.34 12.47
CA ILE A 130 -8.35 -24.96 12.94
C ILE A 130 -8.58 -25.50 14.36
N TYR A 131 -8.11 -26.71 14.63
CA TYR A 131 -8.14 -27.34 15.95
C TYR A 131 -6.76 -27.89 16.32
N ASP A 132 -6.54 -28.07 17.61
CA ASP A 132 -5.33 -28.70 18.14
C ASP A 132 -5.48 -30.23 18.11
N SER A 133 -4.75 -30.89 17.22
CA SER A 133 -4.79 -32.35 17.05
C SER A 133 -4.12 -33.14 18.17
N GLU A 134 -3.41 -32.48 19.09
CA GLU A 134 -2.85 -33.11 20.29
C GLU A 134 -3.80 -33.02 21.48
N ALA A 135 -4.80 -32.13 21.42
CA ALA A 135 -5.79 -31.92 22.47
C ALA A 135 -7.14 -32.62 22.22
N VAL A 136 -7.40 -33.08 20.99
CA VAL A 136 -8.66 -33.71 20.54
C VAL A 136 -8.41 -35.01 19.80
#